data_AF-A0A0B8P9H4-F1
#
_entry.id   AF-A0A0B8P9H4-F1
#
_cell.length_a   1.000
_cell.length_b   1.000
_cell.length_c   1.000
_cell.angle_alpha   90.00
_cell.angle_beta   90.00
_cell.angle_gamma   90.00
#
_symmetry.space_group_name_H-M   'P 1'
#
loop_
_entity.id
_entity.type
_entity.pdbx_description
1 polymer ?
#
loop_
_entity_poly.entity_id
_entity_poly.type
_entity_poly.pdbx_seq_one_letter_code
_entity_poly.pdbx_strand_id
1 'polypeptide(L)'
;MSLLRLSPIMLAVALLTGCDSSEAQLAAPEPILSVETHSLVQSDHYQVMREYVGTVRAGQQAQLGFELAGKVSNIMVDVGDRVNQGDALSA
;
A
#
# COMPACT_ATOMS: atom_id res chain seq x y z
N MET A 1 39.81 -40.64 71.61
CA MET A 1 40.03 -39.31 70.99
C MET A 1 39.97 -39.39 69.45
N SER A 2 38.93 -40.02 68.90
CA SER A 2 38.75 -40.13 67.43
C SER A 2 37.30 -39.80 67.01
N LEU A 3 36.32 -40.10 67.86
CA LEU A 3 34.89 -39.81 67.61
C LEU A 3 34.54 -38.31 67.62
N LEU A 4 35.27 -37.47 68.37
CA LEU A 4 34.97 -36.02 68.45
C LEU A 4 35.35 -35.25 67.18
N ARG A 5 36.18 -35.83 66.30
CA ARG A 5 36.61 -35.22 65.02
C ARG A 5 35.65 -35.50 63.86
N LEU A 6 34.74 -36.47 64.00
CA LEU A 6 33.74 -36.83 62.97
C LEU A 6 32.47 -35.98 63.02
N SER A 7 32.21 -35.28 64.14
CA SER A 7 31.04 -34.44 64.35
C SER A 7 30.86 -33.30 63.30
N PRO A 8 31.89 -32.48 62.97
CA PRO A 8 31.72 -31.41 61.99
C PRO A 8 31.54 -31.94 60.55
N ILE A 9 32.09 -33.12 60.24
CA ILE A 9 31.98 -33.76 58.93
C ILE A 9 30.54 -34.24 58.71
N MET A 10 29.93 -34.84 59.73
CA MET A 10 28.55 -35.31 59.65
C MET A 10 27.55 -34.16 59.50
N LEU A 11 27.80 -33.01 60.15
CA LEU A 11 26.98 -31.81 60.00
C LEU A 11 27.12 -31.16 58.62
N ALA A 12 28.33 -31.16 58.06
CA ALA A 12 28.57 -30.65 56.70
C ALA A 12 27.84 -31.48 55.64
N VAL A 13 27.85 -32.82 55.76
CA VAL A 13 27.14 -33.70 54.81
C VAL A 13 25.62 -33.52 54.89
N ALA A 14 25.07 -33.27 56.09
CA ALA A 14 23.65 -32.97 56.25
C ALA A 14 23.23 -31.62 55.64
N LEU A 15 24.15 -30.65 55.55
CA LEU A 15 23.90 -29.37 54.86
C LEU A 15 24.02 -29.49 53.34
N LEU A 16 24.72 -30.52 52.82
CA LEU A 16 24.82 -30.78 51.39
C LEU A 16 23.59 -31.52 50.82
N THR A 17 22.71 -32.09 51.66
CA THR A 17 21.42 -32.61 51.21
C THR A 17 20.39 -31.48 51.08
N GLY A 18 20.75 -30.41 50.36
CA GLY A 18 19.80 -29.48 49.80
C GLY A 18 19.07 -30.20 48.67
N CYS A 19 17.94 -30.82 49.00
CA CYS A 19 17.07 -31.47 48.02
C CYS A 19 16.44 -30.35 47.18
N ASP A 20 17.08 -30.03 46.06
CA ASP A 20 16.52 -29.16 45.05
C ASP A 20 15.32 -29.89 44.45
N SER A 21 14.12 -29.62 44.96
CA SER A 21 12.87 -29.96 44.29
C SER A 21 12.63 -28.99 43.15
N SER A 22 13.66 -28.77 42.32
CA SER A 22 13.47 -28.28 40.97
C SER A 22 12.95 -29.48 40.18
N GLU A 23 11.65 -29.69 40.30
CA GLU A 23 10.92 -30.10 39.11
C GLU A 23 11.32 -29.04 38.08
N ALA A 24 12.24 -29.37 37.17
CA ALA A 24 12.41 -28.60 35.98
C ALA A 24 11.01 -28.54 35.38
N GLN A 25 10.28 -27.46 35.64
CA GLN A 25 9.02 -27.18 34.98
C GLN A 25 9.39 -27.13 33.52
N LEU A 26 9.25 -28.27 32.84
CA LEU A 26 9.10 -28.34 31.41
C LEU A 26 8.05 -27.27 31.12
N ALA A 27 8.50 -26.13 30.57
CA ALA A 27 7.65 -24.99 30.33
C ALA A 27 6.36 -25.52 29.72
N ALA A 28 5.23 -25.31 30.40
CA ALA A 28 3.95 -25.79 29.94
C ALA A 28 3.83 -25.35 28.46
N PRO A 29 3.57 -26.28 27.52
CA PRO A 29 3.54 -25.93 26.12
C PRO A 29 2.61 -24.74 25.94
N GLU A 30 3.12 -23.65 25.36
CA GLU A 30 2.33 -22.43 25.19
C GLU A 30 1.02 -22.76 24.45
N PRO A 31 -0.11 -22.19 24.86
CA PRO A 31 -1.39 -22.50 24.24
C PRO A 31 -1.34 -22.10 22.76
N ILE A 32 -1.49 -23.08 21.88
CA ILE A 32 -1.51 -22.85 20.44
C ILE A 32 -2.79 -22.07 20.10
N LEU A 33 -2.61 -20.82 19.70
CA LEU A 33 -3.71 -19.97 19.25
C LEU A 33 -4.15 -20.44 17.87
N SER A 34 -5.42 -20.85 17.76
CA SER A 34 -6.03 -21.17 16.48
C SER A 34 -6.35 -19.88 15.71
N VAL A 35 -6.06 -19.87 14.41
CA VAL A 35 -6.34 -18.75 13.50
C VAL A 35 -7.09 -19.25 12.28
N GLU A 36 -7.96 -18.40 11.75
CA GLU A 36 -8.61 -18.64 10.47
C GLU A 36 -7.65 -18.33 9.33
N THR A 37 -7.57 -19.21 8.33
CA THR A 37 -6.73 -19.02 7.16
C THR A 37 -7.54 -19.20 5.89
N HIS A 38 -7.12 -18.51 4.83
CA HIS A 38 -7.69 -18.68 3.50
C HIS A 38 -6.59 -19.09 2.52
N SER A 39 -6.89 -20.07 1.67
CA SER A 39 -6.03 -20.44 0.55
C SER A 39 -6.25 -19.46 -0.61
N LEU A 40 -5.18 -18.80 -1.04
CA LEU A 40 -5.23 -17.89 -2.18
C LEU A 40 -5.29 -18.69 -3.48
N VAL A 41 -6.16 -18.26 -4.39
CA VAL A 41 -6.24 -18.77 -5.77
C VAL A 41 -5.79 -17.67 -6.71
N GLN A 42 -5.01 -18.02 -7.72
CA GLN A 42 -4.55 -17.08 -8.73
C GLN A 42 -5.75 -16.57 -9.54
N SER A 43 -5.82 -15.25 -9.71
CA SER A 43 -6.76 -14.62 -10.65
C SER A 43 -6.04 -14.25 -11.93
N ASP A 44 -6.63 -14.60 -13.08
CA ASP A 44 -6.07 -14.26 -14.40
C ASP A 44 -6.15 -12.75 -14.69
N HIS A 45 -7.01 -12.02 -13.97
CA HIS A 45 -7.19 -10.59 -14.14
C HIS A 45 -7.69 -9.91 -12.88
N TYR A 46 -7.45 -8.61 -12.78
CA TYR A 46 -8.04 -7.73 -11.78
C TYR A 46 -8.43 -6.42 -12.46
N GLN A 47 -9.71 -6.25 -12.74
CA GLN A 47 -10.24 -5.06 -13.41
C GLN A 47 -10.59 -4.01 -12.35
N VAL A 48 -9.92 -2.85 -12.41
CA VAL A 48 -10.24 -1.69 -11.57
C VAL A 48 -10.81 -0.61 -12.46
N MET A 49 -12.09 -0.31 -12.28
CA MET A 49 -12.70 0.83 -12.93
C MET A 49 -12.10 2.10 -12.33
N ARG A 50 -11.57 2.98 -13.19
CA ARG A 50 -11.01 4.27 -12.79
C ARG A 50 -11.74 5.36 -13.54
N GLU A 51 -12.16 6.38 -12.80
CA GLU A 51 -12.81 7.56 -13.34
C GLU A 51 -11.83 8.72 -13.36
N TYR A 52 -11.82 9.46 -14.47
CA TYR A 52 -10.91 10.57 -14.69
C TYR A 52 -11.70 11.77 -15.20
N VAL A 53 -11.37 12.94 -14.67
CA VAL A 53 -11.95 14.20 -15.13
C VAL A 53 -11.15 14.75 -16.32
N GLY A 54 -11.84 15.34 -17.29
CA GLY A 54 -11.21 15.90 -18.48
C GLY A 54 -12.21 16.62 -19.38
N THR A 55 -11.69 17.25 -20.43
CA THR A 55 -12.51 17.90 -21.47
C THR A 55 -12.02 17.43 -22.84
N VAL A 56 -12.95 17.28 -23.78
CA VAL A 56 -12.62 16.96 -25.17
C VAL A 56 -12.22 18.24 -25.89
N ARG A 57 -11.11 18.20 -26.62
CA ARG A 57 -10.63 19.31 -27.45
C ARG A 57 -10.37 18.82 -28.87
N ALA A 58 -10.50 19.72 -29.84
CA ALA A 58 -10.13 19.43 -31.21
C ALA A 58 -8.62 19.16 -31.30
N GLY A 59 -8.22 18.13 -32.07
CA GLY A 59 -6.80 17.84 -32.30
C GLY A 59 -6.07 18.93 -33.07
N GLN A 60 -6.80 19.73 -33.86
CA GLN A 60 -6.31 20.90 -34.55
C GLN A 60 -7.34 22.02 -34.45
N GLN A 61 -6.89 23.23 -34.14
CA GLN A 61 -7.71 24.42 -34.10
C GLN A 61 -6.99 25.55 -34.84
N ALA A 62 -7.70 26.22 -35.76
CA ALA A 62 -7.19 27.43 -36.39
C ALA A 62 -7.49 28.64 -35.49
N GLN A 63 -6.49 29.48 -35.25
CA GLN A 63 -6.70 30.81 -34.70
C GLN A 63 -6.85 31.78 -35.87
N LEU A 64 -8.07 32.29 -36.03
CA LEU A 64 -8.40 33.23 -37.10
C LEU A 64 -7.95 34.64 -36.69
N GLY A 65 -7.35 35.35 -37.64
CA GLY A 65 -6.89 36.72 -37.47
C GLY A 65 -6.68 37.38 -38.82
N PHE A 66 -6.55 38.70 -38.83
CA PHE A 66 -6.34 39.48 -40.05
C PHE A 66 -4.88 39.91 -40.15
N GLU A 67 -4.34 39.89 -41.37
CA GLU A 67 -2.98 40.37 -41.64
C GLU A 67 -2.88 41.89 -41.62
N LEU A 68 -3.95 42.58 -42.04
CA LEU A 68 -4.03 44.04 -42.05
C LEU A 68 -5.00 44.55 -40.99
N ALA A 69 -4.73 45.74 -40.47
CA ALA A 69 -5.64 46.44 -39.57
C ALA A 69 -6.86 46.98 -40.32
N GLY A 70 -8.03 46.89 -39.70
CA GLY A 70 -9.29 47.34 -40.30
C GLY A 70 -10.48 47.12 -39.37
N LYS A 71 -11.68 47.49 -39.85
CA LYS A 71 -12.95 47.16 -39.20
C LYS A 71 -13.62 46.02 -39.95
N VAL A 72 -14.16 45.06 -39.22
CA VAL A 72 -15.01 44.01 -39.79
C VAL A 72 -16.33 44.64 -40.20
N SER A 73 -16.65 44.55 -41.48
CA SER A 73 -17.91 45.01 -42.05
C SER A 73 -19.00 43.94 -41.91
N ASN A 74 -18.67 42.67 -42.16
CA ASN A 74 -19.62 41.55 -42.18
C ASN A 74 -18.98 40.24 -41.71
N ILE A 75 -19.80 39.34 -41.16
CA ILE A 75 -19.46 37.94 -40.86
C ILE A 75 -20.30 37.06 -41.79
N MET A 76 -19.66 36.10 -42.47
CA MET A 76 -20.27 35.31 -43.54
C MET A 76 -20.58 33.86 -43.15
N VAL A 77 -20.30 33.46 -41.91
CA VAL A 77 -20.44 32.09 -41.39
C VAL A 77 -20.97 32.09 -39.96
N ASP A 78 -21.63 31.00 -39.59
CA ASP A 78 -22.16 30.78 -38.25
C ASP A 78 -21.47 29.62 -37.52
N VAL A 79 -21.69 29.55 -36.20
CA VAL A 79 -21.14 28.47 -35.38
C VAL A 79 -21.74 27.13 -35.79
N GLY A 80 -20.88 26.18 -36.15
CA GLY A 80 -21.27 24.84 -36.58
C GLY A 80 -21.19 24.64 -38.09
N ASP A 81 -20.97 25.71 -38.86
CA ASP A 81 -20.75 25.61 -40.30
C ASP A 81 -19.46 24.85 -40.62
N ARG A 82 -19.49 24.11 -41.72
CA ARG A 82 -18.29 23.51 -42.31
C ARG A 82 -17.75 24.45 -43.38
N VAL A 83 -16.46 24.74 -43.28
CA VAL A 83 -15.74 25.60 -44.21
C VAL A 83 -14.52 24.87 -44.75
N ASN A 84 -14.12 25.22 -45.96
CA ASN A 84 -12.92 24.72 -46.63
C ASN A 84 -11.80 25.76 -46.59
N GLN A 85 -10.58 25.31 -46.87
CA GLN A 85 -9.45 26.22 -46.97
C GLN A 85 -9.69 27.22 -48.11
N GLY A 86 -9.56 28.51 -47.79
CA GLY A 86 -9.75 29.61 -48.73
C GLY A 86 -11.15 30.23 -48.70
N ASP A 87 -12.10 29.64 -47.98
CA ASP A 87 -13.42 30.24 -47.81
C ASP A 87 -13.31 31.56 -47.04
N ALA A 88 -13.99 32.59 -47.55
CA ALA A 88 -14.03 33.89 -46.89
C ALA A 88 -14.98 33.83 -45.69
N LEU A 89 -14.46 34.11 -44.49
CA LEU A 89 -15.22 34.03 -43.23
C LEU A 89 -15.79 35.40 -42.80
N SER A 90 -15.08 36.48 -43.16
CA SER A 90 -15.46 37.86 -42.86
C SER A 90 -14.78 38.83 -43.82
N ALA A 91 -15.28 40.06 -43.87
CA ALA A 91 -14.77 41.14 -44.72
C ALA A 91 -14.69 42.44 -43.92
#